data_AF-A0A932CNG2-F1
#
_entry.id   AF-A0A932CNG2-F1
#
_cell.length_a   1.000
_cell.length_b   1.000
_cell.length_c   1.000
_cell.angle_alpha   90.00
_cell.angle_beta   90.00
_cell.angle_gamma   90.00
#
_symmetry.space_group_name_H-M   'P 1'
#
loop_
_entity.id
_entity.type
_entity.pdbx_description
1 polymer ?
#
loop_
_entity_poly.entity_id
_entity_poly.type
_entity_poly.pdbx_seq_one_letter_code
_entity_poly.pdbx_strand_id
1 'polypeptide(L)' 'MITKEMIIREVIRKYPATINIFGKFQVDFCCGGSHSIERTAQACGVRDVPALLAELNRVVDEGASRSA' A
#
# COMPACT_ATOMS: atom_id res chain seq x y z
N MET A 1 -1.45 -5.55 -9.96
CA MET A 1 -2.51 -5.58 -8.94
C MET A 1 -1.91 -5.95 -7.58
N ILE A 2 -2.18 -5.15 -6.55
CA ILE A 2 -1.76 -5.30 -5.15
C ILE A 2 -2.88 -6.00 -4.36
N THR A 3 -2.53 -6.98 -3.54
CA THR A 3 -3.46 -7.66 -2.61
C THR A 3 -3.03 -7.46 -1.16
N LYS A 4 -3.94 -7.73 -0.22
CA LYS A 4 -3.77 -7.44 1.21
C LYS A 4 -2.73 -8.31 1.92
N GLU A 5 -2.41 -9.48 1.34
CA GLU A 5 -1.42 -10.44 1.82
C GLU A 5 0.01 -10.05 1.44
N MET A 6 0.18 -9.13 0.48
CA MET A 6 1.50 -8.68 0.05
C MET A 6 2.24 -7.93 1.15
N ILE A 7 3.57 -8.11 1.17
CA ILE A 7 4.46 -7.45 2.14
C ILE A 7 4.67 -5.98 1.74
N ILE A 8 4.44 -5.06 2.67
CA ILE A 8 4.47 -3.60 2.42
C ILE A 8 5.80 -3.16 1.80
N ARG A 9 6.94 -3.61 2.34
CA ARG A 9 8.27 -3.25 1.83
C ARG A 9 8.47 -3.69 0.39
N GLU A 10 7.99 -4.86 0.02
CA GLU A 10 8.10 -5.37 -1.35
C GLU A 10 7.19 -4.62 -2.31
N VAL A 11 5.99 -4.23 -1.85
CA VAL A 11 5.08 -3.34 -2.59
C VAL A 11 5.72 -1.98 -2.84
N ILE A 12 6.31 -1.36 -1.82
CA ILE A 12 6.98 -0.05 -1.96
C ILE A 12 8.18 -0.13 -2.90
N ARG A 13 9.01 -1.18 -2.78
CA ARG A 13 10.17 -1.40 -3.67
C ARG A 13 9.74 -1.52 -5.12
N LYS A 14 8.65 -2.23 -5.39
CA LYS A 14 8.12 -2.44 -6.74
C LYS A 14 7.37 -1.22 -7.27
N TYR A 15 6.68 -0.50 -6.39
CA TYR A 15 5.78 0.61 -6.71
C TYR A 15 6.00 1.80 -5.75
N PRO A 16 7.08 2.59 -5.93
CA PRO A 16 7.41 3.68 -4.99
C PRO A 16 6.29 4.71 -4.79
N ALA A 17 5.43 4.92 -5.79
CA ALA A 17 4.27 5.81 -5.70
C ALA A 17 3.26 5.41 -4.61
N THR A 18 3.27 4.15 -4.15
CA THR A 18 2.38 3.65 -3.09
C THR A 18 2.71 4.23 -1.70
N ILE A 19 3.91 4.77 -1.48
CA ILE A 19 4.31 5.41 -0.22
C ILE A 19 3.31 6.49 0.19
N ASN A 20 2.89 7.34 -0.75
CA ASN A 20 1.94 8.41 -0.49
C ASN A 20 0.58 7.88 -0.03
N ILE A 21 0.17 6.71 -0.53
CA ILE A 21 -1.10 6.08 -0.16
C ILE A 21 -1.00 5.48 1.24
N PHE A 22 0.08 4.76 1.58
CA PHE A 22 0.29 4.28 2.95
C PHE A 22 0.30 5.43 3.95
N GLY A 23 0.95 6.55 3.63
CA GLY A 23 0.91 7.76 4.45
C GLY A 23 -0.50 8.34 4.63
N LYS A 24 -1.29 8.43 3.54
CA LYS A 24 -2.68 8.91 3.57
C LYS A 24 -3.58 8.09 4.49
N PHE A 25 -3.38 6.77 4.54
CA PHE A 25 -4.14 5.85 5.40
C PHE A 25 -3.49 5.64 6.78
N GLN A 26 -2.44 6.40 7.13
CA GLN A 26 -1.71 6.28 8.40
C GLN A 26 -1.17 4.85 8.68
N VAL A 27 -0.81 4.12 7.62
CA VAL A 27 -0.19 2.80 7.72
C VAL A 27 1.30 2.98 7.95
N ASP A 28 1.82 2.47 9.08
CA ASP A 28 3.25 2.51 9.39
C ASP A 28 4.04 1.54 8.51
N PHE A 29 4.59 2.08 7.41
CA PHE A 29 5.45 1.34 6.51
C PHE A 29 6.92 1.29 6.97
N CYS A 30 7.29 2.00 8.04
CA CYS A 30 8.66 2.06 8.55
C CYS A 30 8.97 0.86 9.44
N CYS A 31 8.23 0.70 10.55
CA CYS A 31 8.40 -0.45 11.46
C CYS A 31 7.51 -1.63 11.02
N GLY A 32 6.31 -1.35 10.52
CA GLY A 32 5.36 -2.36 9.99
C GLY A 32 5.66 -2.87 8.58
N GLY A 33 6.73 -2.39 7.93
CA GLY A 33 7.02 -2.68 6.52
C GLY A 33 7.34 -4.15 6.19
N SER A 34 7.74 -4.95 7.18
CA SER A 34 8.03 -6.39 7.02
C SER A 34 6.79 -7.28 7.09
N HIS A 35 5.61 -6.71 7.33
CA HIS A 35 4.36 -7.43 7.44
C HIS A 35 3.46 -7.21 6.22
N SER A 36 2.38 -8.01 6.13
CA SER A 36 1.36 -7.84 5.11
C SER A 36 0.62 -6.51 5.28
N ILE A 37 0.07 -5.99 4.18
CA ILE A 37 -0.76 -4.78 4.19
C ILE A 37 -1.90 -4.92 5.20
N GLU A 38 -2.62 -6.05 5.20
CA GLU A 38 -3.75 -6.27 6.11
C GLU A 38 -3.32 -6.20 7.58
N ARG A 39 -2.24 -6.90 7.95
CA ARG A 39 -1.78 -6.98 9.33
C ARG A 39 -1.39 -5.61 9.85
N THR A 40 -0.60 -4.86 9.08
CA THR A 40 -0.14 -3.53 9.50
C THR A 40 -1.29 -2.53 9.48
N ALA A 41 -2.17 -2.55 8.47
CA ALA A 41 -3.34 -1.68 8.41
C ALA A 41 -4.26 -1.88 9.62
N GLN A 42 -4.53 -3.13 10.01
CA GLN A 42 -5.30 -3.45 11.21
C GLN A 42 -4.59 -2.96 12.49
N ALA A 43 -3.28 -3.17 12.61
CA ALA A 43 -2.50 -2.69 13.75
C ALA A 43 -2.51 -1.15 13.86
N CYS A 44 -2.57 -0.44 12.73
CA CYS A 44 -2.71 1.01 12.66
C CYS A 44 -4.16 1.51 12.81
N GLY A 45 -5.14 0.62 12.99
CA GLY A 45 -6.55 0.98 13.18
C GLY A 45 -7.29 1.37 11.90
N VAL A 46 -6.75 1.03 10.72
CA VAL A 46 -7.42 1.24 9.43
C VAL A 46 -8.66 0.36 9.33
N ARG A 47 -9.83 0.99 9.25
CA ARG A 47 -11.13 0.29 9.20
C ARG A 47 -11.54 -0.16 7.80
N ASP A 48 -11.07 0.55 6.77
CA ASP A 48 -11.43 0.30 5.37
C ASP A 48 -10.20 -0.15 4.57
N VAL A 49 -9.82 -1.42 4.76
CA VAL A 49 -8.75 -2.07 3.98
C VAL A 49 -9.09 -2.15 2.49
N PRO A 50 -10.34 -2.43 2.07
CA PRO A 50 -10.71 -2.37 0.65
C PRO A 50 -10.43 -1.02 -0.02
N ALA A 51 -10.74 0.11 0.63
CA ALA A 51 -10.44 1.44 0.10
C ALA A 51 -8.93 1.69 -0.03
N LEU A 52 -8.13 1.23 0.94
CA LEU A 52 -6.67 1.27 0.86
C LEU A 52 -6.17 0.51 -0.37
N LEU A 53 -6.65 -0.72 -0.59
CA LEU A 53 -6.24 -1.54 -1.74
C LEU A 53 -6.67 -0.92 -3.07
N ALA A 54 -7.87 -0.34 -3.15
CA ALA A 54 -8.35 0.32 -4.36
C ALA A 54 -7.43 1.49 -4.74
N GLU A 55 -7.05 2.34 -3.78
CA GLU A 55 -6.19 3.48 -4.03
C GLU A 55 -4.74 3.07 -4.36
N LEU A 56 -4.22 2.01 -3.72
CA LEU A 56 -2.92 1.42 -4.04
C LEU A 56 -2.89 0.91 -5.49
N ASN A 57 -3.95 0.23 -5.93
CA ASN A 57 -4.04 -0.26 -7.31
C ASN A 57 -4.18 0.89 -8.31
N ARG A 58 -5.01 1.90 -8.00
CA ARG A 58 -5.20 3.08 -8.84
C ARG A 58 -3.87 3.79 -9.12
N VAL A 59 -3.05 4.04 -8.09
CA VAL A 59 -1.78 4.76 -8.27
C VAL A 59 -0.75 3.94 -9.05
N VAL A 60 -0.80 2.60 -8.96
CA VAL A 60 0.06 1.72 -9.76
C VAL A 60 -0.32 1.78 -11.23
N ASP A 61 -1.61 1.75 -11.53
CA ASP A 61 -2.11 1.81 -12.90
C ASP A 61 -1.83 3.19 -13.54
N GLU A 62 -2.01 4.28 -12.78
CA GLU A 62 -1.64 5.63 -13.22
C GLU A 62 -0.14 5.79 -13.44
N GLY A 63 0.70 5.23 -12.56
CA GLY A 63 2.17 5.27 -12.71
C GLY A 63 2.65 4.49 -13.93
N ALA A 64 2.02 3.35 -14.23
CA ALA A 64 2.30 2.57 -15.43
C ALA A 64 1.93 3.36 -16.71
N SER A 65 0.81 4.07 -16.71
CA SER A 65 0.36 4.88 -17.86
C SER A 65 1.21 6.13 -18.15
N ARG A 66 1.96 6.63 -17.15
CA ARG A 66 2.85 7.80 -17.31
C ARG A 66 4.28 7.43 -17.72
N SER A 67 4.57 6.13 -17.78
CA SER A 67 5.89 5.57 -18.11
C SER A 67 5.92 4.90 -19.49
N ALA A 68 4.82 4.98 -20.25
CA ALA A 68 4.65 4.48 -21.61
C ALA A 68 4.59 5.65 -22.61
#